data_AF-A0AAE4JX24-F1
#
_entry.id   AF-A0AAE4JX24-F1
#
_cell.length_a   1.000
_cell.length_b   1.000
_cell.length_c   1.000
_cell.angle_alpha   90.00
_cell.angle_beta   90.00
_cell.angle_gamma   90.00
#
_symmetry.space_group_name_H-M   'P 1'
#
loop_
_entity.id
_entity.type
_entity.pdbx_description
1 polymer ?
#
loop_
_entity_poly.entity_id
_entity_poly.type
_entity_poly.pdbx_seq_one_letter_code
_entity_poly.pdbx_strand_id
1 'polypeptide(L)'
;MLIEFTVGNYRSFKEKVTFSMVATNLMSKNKSLDETNVFKVDEKLSLLKSAAIYGANASGKSNLAKALAFMRWFMSNSSRETQSTDKIRVEPFKLSTETDAQPSFFEIVFLMDQKTYRYGFEATPDEIVAEWLYYVPKSRETRLFERNKDKFNISRTYKADGIQQKTRKNALFLSVSAQFNVEIAENILERSIGCIYLVSGLNDIEYRLYTIDCLVDTAFFMTSWHSSNSG
;
A
#
# COMPACT_ATOMS: atom_id res chain seq x y z
N MET A 1 -2.48 7.67 4.60
CA MET A 1 -3.74 7.41 3.88
C MET A 1 -3.47 7.00 2.45
N LEU A 2 -4.14 5.96 1.94
CA LEU A 2 -3.97 5.45 0.57
C LEU A 2 -4.44 6.47 -0.48
N ILE A 3 -3.62 6.70 -1.51
CA ILE A 3 -3.97 7.50 -2.70
C ILE A 3 -4.15 6.54 -3.88
N GLU A 4 -3.14 5.73 -4.18
CA GLU A 4 -3.18 4.78 -5.28
C GLU A 4 -2.51 3.46 -4.91
N PHE A 5 -2.99 2.37 -5.47
CA PHE A 5 -2.35 1.06 -5.41
C PHE A 5 -2.30 0.46 -6.81
N THR A 6 -1.10 0.11 -7.25
CA THR A 6 -0.86 -0.48 -8.56
C THR A 6 -0.26 -1.87 -8.40
N VAL A 7 -0.81 -2.83 -9.13
CA VAL A 7 -0.30 -4.20 -9.21
C VAL A 7 -0.15 -4.64 -10.65
N GLY A 8 0.92 -5.36 -10.99
CA GLY A 8 1.12 -5.94 -12.32
C GLY A 8 1.76 -7.32 -12.24
N ASN A 9 1.53 -8.15 -13.26
CA ASN A 9 1.99 -9.54 -13.33
C ASN A 9 1.76 -10.30 -12.01
N TYR A 10 0.52 -10.33 -11.51
CA TYR A 10 0.16 -10.98 -10.25
C TYR A 10 -1.21 -11.65 -10.35
N ARG A 11 -1.27 -12.96 -10.06
CA ARG A 11 -2.48 -13.78 -10.13
C ARG A 11 -3.24 -13.62 -11.45
N SER A 12 -4.35 -12.88 -11.45
CA SER A 12 -5.19 -12.64 -12.63
C SER A 12 -4.81 -11.39 -13.43
N PHE A 13 -3.85 -10.60 -12.95
CA PHE A 13 -3.42 -9.36 -13.61
C PHE A 13 -2.15 -9.65 -14.41
N LYS A 14 -2.25 -9.71 -15.73
CA LYS A 14 -1.07 -9.71 -16.62
C LYS A 14 -0.46 -8.31 -16.64
N GLU A 15 -1.24 -7.34 -17.09
CA GLU A 15 -0.86 -5.93 -17.16
C GLU A 15 -1.00 -5.22 -15.81
N LYS A 16 -0.40 -4.02 -15.70
CA LYS A 16 -0.55 -3.16 -14.54
C LYS A 16 -1.99 -2.64 -14.44
N VAL A 17 -2.56 -2.74 -13.24
CA VAL A 17 -3.87 -2.20 -12.89
C VAL A 17 -3.71 -1.30 -11.67
N THR A 18 -4.29 -0.11 -11.72
CA THR A 18 -4.25 0.88 -10.65
C THR A 18 -5.64 1.09 -10.06
N PHE A 19 -5.74 0.95 -8.75
CA PHE A 19 -6.85 1.44 -7.95
C PHE A 19 -6.49 2.83 -7.42
N SER A 20 -7.29 3.85 -7.76
CA SER A 20 -7.05 5.24 -7.38
C SER A 20 -8.20 5.78 -6.54
N MET A 21 -7.85 6.43 -5.43
CA MET A 21 -8.77 7.17 -4.56
C MET A 21 -8.83 8.66 -4.94
N VAL A 22 -8.16 9.08 -6.02
CA VAL A 22 -8.20 10.46 -6.50
C VAL A 22 -9.61 10.80 -6.96
N ALA A 23 -10.20 11.83 -6.34
CA ALA A 23 -11.51 12.30 -6.72
C ALA A 23 -11.45 12.95 -8.10
N THR A 24 -12.31 12.50 -9.00
CA THR A 24 -12.45 13.08 -10.33
C THR A 24 -13.35 14.31 -10.29
N ASN A 25 -13.15 15.27 -11.19
CA ASN A 25 -14.05 16.43 -11.37
C ASN A 25 -15.42 16.08 -11.99
N LEU A 26 -15.81 14.80 -11.97
CA LEU A 26 -17.10 14.36 -12.46
C LEU A 26 -18.19 14.80 -11.49
N MET A 27 -19.10 15.63 -11.96
CA MET A 27 -20.25 16.06 -11.18
C MET A 27 -21.31 14.99 -11.24
N SER A 28 -21.63 14.40 -10.10
CA SER A 28 -22.75 13.48 -9.99
C SER A 28 -24.07 14.23 -10.14
N LYS A 29 -25.16 13.50 -10.42
CA LYS A 29 -26.51 14.09 -10.43
C LYS A 29 -26.93 14.63 -9.05
N ASN A 30 -26.24 14.21 -7.98
CA ASN A 30 -26.51 14.62 -6.62
C ASN A 30 -25.30 15.32 -6.02
N LYS A 31 -25.25 16.65 -6.14
CA LYS A 31 -24.13 17.49 -5.69
C LYS A 31 -23.68 17.23 -4.25
N SER A 32 -24.59 16.79 -3.36
CA SER A 32 -24.22 16.48 -1.98
C SER A 32 -23.25 15.30 -1.86
N LEU A 33 -23.27 14.34 -2.79
CA LEU A 33 -22.32 13.21 -2.81
C LEU A 33 -20.91 13.67 -3.18
N ASP A 34 -20.81 14.63 -4.09
CA ASP A 34 -19.53 15.19 -4.55
C ASP A 34 -18.86 16.03 -3.45
N GLU A 35 -19.65 16.58 -2.54
CA GLU A 35 -19.16 17.36 -1.39
C GLU A 35 -18.88 16.49 -0.15
N THR A 36 -19.67 15.43 0.08
CA THR A 36 -19.63 14.67 1.34
C THR A 36 -18.68 13.47 1.31
N ASN A 37 -18.49 12.80 0.16
CA ASN A 37 -17.60 11.65 0.03
C ASN A 37 -16.15 12.02 -0.38
N VAL A 38 -15.80 13.30 -0.31
CA VAL A 38 -14.47 13.81 -0.66
C VAL A 38 -13.85 14.48 0.55
N PHE A 39 -12.53 14.42 0.66
CA PHE A 39 -11.79 15.32 1.52
C PHE A 39 -10.62 15.93 0.75
N LYS A 40 -10.36 17.21 1.02
CA LYS A 40 -9.36 18.00 0.30
C LYS A 40 -8.01 17.88 0.99
N VAL A 41 -6.99 17.43 0.26
CA VAL A 41 -5.60 17.38 0.75
C VAL A 41 -4.94 18.73 0.52
N ASP A 42 -5.05 19.27 -0.71
CA ASP A 42 -4.57 20.58 -1.09
C ASP A 42 -5.44 21.17 -2.24
N GLU A 43 -5.01 22.26 -2.87
CA GLU A 43 -5.75 22.90 -3.97
C GLU A 43 -5.97 22.01 -5.20
N LYS A 44 -5.07 21.04 -5.44
CA LYS A 44 -5.03 20.20 -6.63
C LYS A 44 -5.40 18.75 -6.35
N LEU A 45 -5.28 18.30 -5.10
CA LEU A 45 -5.55 16.92 -4.71
C LEU A 45 -6.74 16.83 -3.77
N SER A 46 -7.77 16.12 -4.23
CA SER A 46 -8.91 15.69 -3.43
C SER A 46 -9.04 14.18 -3.52
N LEU A 47 -9.39 13.56 -2.40
CA LEU A 47 -9.42 12.11 -2.28
C LEU A 47 -10.80 11.66 -1.80
N LEU A 48 -11.23 10.51 -2.30
CA LEU A 48 -12.48 9.87 -1.90
C LEU A 48 -12.36 9.33 -0.47
N LYS A 49 -13.45 9.40 0.30
CA LYS A 49 -13.55 8.75 1.63
C LYS A 49 -13.92 7.27 1.48
N SER A 50 -14.66 6.94 0.43
CA SER A 50 -15.09 5.58 0.13
C SER A 50 -15.12 5.32 -1.37
N ALA A 51 -14.83 4.08 -1.76
CA ALA A 51 -14.89 3.60 -3.13
C ALA A 51 -15.46 2.17 -3.15
N ALA A 52 -16.24 1.86 -4.19
CA ALA A 52 -16.80 0.54 -4.41
C ALA A 52 -16.29 -0.03 -5.73
N ILE A 53 -15.84 -1.29 -5.72
CA ILE A 53 -15.29 -1.96 -6.89
C ILE A 53 -16.29 -3.04 -7.34
N TYR A 54 -16.93 -2.79 -8.49
CA TYR A 54 -17.87 -3.72 -9.12
C TYR A 54 -17.24 -4.39 -10.34
N GLY A 55 -17.73 -5.58 -10.68
CA GLY A 55 -17.29 -6.30 -11.87
C GLY A 55 -17.83 -7.72 -11.88
N ALA A 56 -17.77 -8.38 -13.04
CA ALA A 56 -18.21 -9.75 -13.21
C ALA A 56 -17.45 -10.74 -12.30
N ASN A 57 -17.98 -11.95 -12.13
CA ASN A 57 -17.24 -13.01 -11.47
C ASN A 57 -15.90 -13.24 -12.19
N ALA A 58 -14.85 -13.55 -11.42
CA ALA A 58 -13.47 -13.69 -11.91
C ALA A 58 -12.82 -12.42 -12.52
N SER A 59 -13.44 -11.24 -12.39
CA SER A 59 -12.85 -9.97 -12.89
C SER A 59 -11.62 -9.46 -12.13
N GLY A 60 -11.08 -10.23 -11.18
CA GLY A 60 -9.87 -9.86 -10.42
C GLY A 60 -10.09 -9.07 -9.13
N LYS A 61 -11.33 -8.70 -8.74
CA LYS A 61 -11.61 -7.92 -7.51
C LYS A 61 -10.97 -8.51 -6.24
N SER A 62 -11.20 -9.79 -5.99
CA SER A 62 -10.60 -10.47 -4.84
C SER A 62 -9.08 -10.58 -4.95
N ASN A 63 -8.54 -10.64 -6.18
CA ASN A 63 -7.09 -10.66 -6.39
C ASN A 63 -6.46 -9.29 -6.16
N LEU A 64 -7.17 -8.18 -6.40
CA LEU A 64 -6.72 -6.84 -6.04
C LEU A 64 -6.59 -6.72 -4.51
N ALA A 65 -7.59 -7.18 -3.75
CA ALA A 65 -7.53 -7.22 -2.30
C ALA A 65 -6.39 -8.13 -1.79
N LYS A 66 -6.19 -9.30 -2.40
CA LYS A 66 -5.06 -10.20 -2.09
C LYS A 66 -3.70 -9.58 -2.41
N ALA A 67 -3.59 -8.81 -3.49
CA ALA A 67 -2.37 -8.11 -3.86
C ALA A 67 -2.01 -7.04 -2.82
N LEU A 68 -2.99 -6.25 -2.39
CA LEU A 68 -2.80 -5.26 -1.33
C LEU A 68 -2.46 -5.93 0.01
N ALA A 69 -3.11 -7.05 0.33
CA ALA A 69 -2.81 -7.86 1.51
C ALA A 69 -1.37 -8.36 1.52
N PHE A 70 -0.93 -8.92 0.38
CA PHE A 70 0.44 -9.37 0.21
C PHE A 70 1.43 -8.22 0.37
N MET A 71 1.20 -7.09 -0.32
CA MET A 71 2.09 -5.92 -0.24
C MET A 71 2.22 -5.43 1.21
N ARG A 72 1.09 -5.22 1.90
CA ARG A 72 1.05 -4.82 3.32
C ARG A 72 1.84 -5.79 4.18
N TRP A 73 1.53 -7.08 4.09
CA TRP A 73 2.20 -8.11 4.89
C TRP A 73 3.70 -8.14 4.62
N PHE A 74 4.10 -8.08 3.35
CA PHE A 74 5.50 -8.21 2.96
C PHE A 74 6.34 -6.99 3.38
N MET A 75 5.79 -5.78 3.27
CA MET A 75 6.40 -4.56 3.80
C MET A 75 6.69 -4.67 5.31
N SER A 76 5.74 -5.19 6.09
CA SER A 76 5.89 -5.31 7.55
C SER A 76 6.76 -6.49 8.00
N ASN A 77 6.78 -7.60 7.23
CA ASN A 77 7.29 -8.88 7.74
C ASN A 77 8.49 -9.43 6.98
N SER A 78 8.86 -8.89 5.81
CA SER A 78 9.94 -9.49 5.00
C SER A 78 11.30 -9.53 5.72
N SER A 79 11.61 -8.59 6.62
CA SER A 79 12.83 -8.62 7.43
C SER A 79 12.75 -9.54 8.66
N ARG A 80 11.53 -9.76 9.20
CA ARG A 80 11.26 -10.44 10.49
C ARG A 80 10.92 -11.91 10.36
N GLU A 81 10.04 -12.24 9.42
CA GLU A 81 9.34 -13.53 9.33
C GLU A 81 9.82 -14.40 8.16
N THR A 82 10.90 -14.01 7.48
CA THR A 82 11.50 -14.79 6.38
C THR A 82 12.98 -15.04 6.66
N GLN A 83 13.51 -16.17 6.18
CA GLN A 83 14.93 -16.50 6.15
C GLN A 83 15.52 -16.32 4.75
N SER A 84 16.85 -16.27 4.62
CA SER A 84 17.53 -16.05 3.32
C SER A 84 17.26 -17.15 2.28
N THR A 85 16.89 -18.35 2.73
CA THR A 85 16.55 -19.51 1.88
C THR A 85 15.09 -19.55 1.49
N ASP A 86 14.23 -18.75 2.11
CA ASP A 86 12.80 -18.77 1.85
C ASP A 86 12.47 -18.08 0.54
N LYS A 87 11.46 -18.61 -0.15
CA LYS A 87 10.89 -17.96 -1.33
C LYS A 87 9.95 -16.83 -0.93
N ILE A 88 9.94 -15.78 -1.74
CA ILE A 88 8.91 -14.74 -1.67
C ILE A 88 7.61 -15.37 -2.17
N ARG A 89 6.52 -15.24 -1.38
CA ARG A 89 5.19 -15.78 -1.70
C ARG A 89 4.44 -14.96 -2.75
N VAL A 90 5.15 -14.54 -3.78
CA VAL A 90 4.60 -13.82 -4.92
C VAL A 90 4.12 -14.84 -5.96
N GLU A 91 2.95 -14.59 -6.54
CA GLU A 91 2.31 -15.47 -7.52
C GLU A 91 2.14 -14.71 -8.84
N PRO A 92 3.07 -14.84 -9.81
CA PRO A 92 2.97 -14.14 -11.09
C PRO A 92 1.79 -14.62 -11.93
N PHE A 93 1.49 -13.90 -13.02
CA PHE A 93 0.44 -14.30 -13.96
C PHE A 93 0.88 -15.51 -14.78
N LYS A 94 0.31 -16.69 -14.47
CA LYS A 94 0.75 -17.98 -15.02
C LYS A 94 0.20 -18.36 -16.39
N LEU A 95 -0.80 -17.63 -16.91
CA LEU A 95 -1.43 -17.96 -18.20
C LEU A 95 -0.70 -17.37 -19.42
N SER A 96 0.56 -16.96 -19.24
CA SER A 96 1.39 -16.37 -20.29
C SER A 96 2.86 -16.71 -20.04
N THR A 97 3.46 -17.46 -20.96
CA THR A 97 4.87 -17.88 -20.90
C THR A 97 5.83 -16.69 -20.92
N GLU A 98 5.41 -15.55 -21.48
CA GLU A 98 6.19 -14.31 -21.52
C GLU A 98 6.34 -13.67 -20.13
N THR A 99 5.33 -13.78 -19.28
CA THR A 99 5.25 -13.08 -17.99
C THR A 99 5.54 -13.97 -16.80
N ASP A 100 5.50 -15.30 -16.97
CA ASP A 100 5.78 -16.28 -15.91
C ASP A 100 7.19 -16.11 -15.31
N ALA A 101 8.16 -15.72 -16.12
CA ALA A 101 9.53 -15.43 -15.70
C ALA A 101 9.79 -13.95 -15.33
N GLN A 102 8.80 -13.07 -15.53
CA GLN A 102 8.93 -11.64 -15.22
C GLN A 102 8.59 -11.40 -13.74
N PRO A 103 9.17 -10.37 -13.11
CA PRO A 103 8.81 -10.02 -11.74
C PRO A 103 7.36 -9.52 -11.67
N SER A 104 6.72 -9.74 -10.52
CA SER A 104 5.47 -9.06 -10.17
C SER A 104 5.76 -7.65 -9.68
N PHE A 105 4.91 -6.71 -10.04
CA PHE A 105 5.03 -5.30 -9.71
C PHE A 105 4.02 -4.90 -8.64
N PHE A 106 4.48 -4.16 -7.63
CA PHE A 106 3.63 -3.56 -6.60
C PHE A 106 4.07 -2.13 -6.35
N GLU A 107 3.13 -1.19 -6.34
CA GLU A 107 3.38 0.20 -5.96
C GLU A 107 2.20 0.76 -5.17
N ILE A 108 2.50 1.54 -4.15
CA ILE A 108 1.53 2.23 -3.33
C ILE A 108 1.93 3.71 -3.23
N VAL A 109 0.96 4.58 -3.49
CA VAL A 109 1.05 6.01 -3.28
C VAL A 109 0.18 6.34 -2.07
N PHE A 110 0.75 7.04 -1.10
CA PHE A 110 0.03 7.36 0.14
C PHE A 110 0.46 8.71 0.71
N LEU A 111 -0.46 9.34 1.45
CA LEU A 111 -0.24 10.57 2.19
C LEU A 111 0.18 10.25 3.63
N MET A 112 1.30 10.81 4.09
CA MET A 112 1.77 10.74 5.48
C MET A 112 2.35 12.10 5.87
N ASP A 113 1.92 12.68 6.98
CA ASP A 113 2.37 14.01 7.45
C ASP A 113 2.32 15.09 6.36
N GLN A 114 1.20 15.14 5.63
CA GLN A 114 0.95 16.05 4.51
C GLN A 114 1.95 15.93 3.33
N LYS A 115 2.73 14.85 3.28
CA LYS A 115 3.65 14.54 2.19
C LYS A 115 3.17 13.31 1.45
N THR A 116 3.21 13.37 0.13
CA THR A 116 2.94 12.21 -0.73
C THR A 116 4.19 11.36 -0.82
N TYR A 117 4.03 10.07 -0.54
CA TYR A 117 5.05 9.05 -0.69
C TYR A 117 4.65 8.10 -1.81
N ARG A 118 5.64 7.65 -2.56
CA ARG A 118 5.49 6.60 -3.57
C ARG A 118 6.51 5.52 -3.28
N TYR A 119 6.01 4.35 -2.89
CA TYR A 119 6.81 3.19 -2.56
C TYR A 119 6.43 2.03 -3.47
N GLY A 120 7.41 1.32 -4.00
CA GLY A 120 7.14 0.14 -4.80
C GLY A 120 8.31 -0.82 -4.89
N PHE A 121 8.03 -2.02 -5.38
CA PHE A 121 9.01 -3.05 -5.62
C PHE A 121 8.58 -4.00 -6.74
N GLU A 122 9.59 -4.66 -7.30
CA GLU A 122 9.46 -5.75 -8.24
C GLU A 122 10.09 -7.00 -7.64
N ALA A 123 9.36 -8.12 -7.63
CA ALA A 123 9.83 -9.35 -7.00
C ALA A 123 9.55 -10.58 -7.88
N THR A 124 10.50 -11.50 -7.90
CA THR A 124 10.30 -12.89 -8.32
C THR A 124 10.10 -13.76 -7.07
N PRO A 125 9.76 -15.05 -7.21
CA PRO A 125 9.75 -15.96 -6.07
C PRO A 125 11.09 -16.07 -5.33
N ASP A 126 12.20 -15.68 -5.94
CA ASP A 126 13.54 -15.89 -5.39
C ASP A 126 14.24 -14.61 -4.89
N GLU A 127 13.89 -13.43 -5.42
CA GLU A 127 14.54 -12.16 -5.06
C GLU A 127 13.70 -10.90 -5.35
N ILE A 128 14.08 -9.81 -4.67
CA ILE A 128 13.69 -8.44 -5.02
C ILE A 128 14.57 -7.96 -6.17
N VAL A 129 13.93 -7.70 -7.31
CA VAL A 129 14.60 -7.21 -8.52
C VAL A 129 14.83 -5.71 -8.43
N ALA A 130 13.81 -4.97 -7.99
CA ALA A 130 13.87 -3.53 -7.80
C ALA A 130 13.03 -3.10 -6.58
N GLU A 131 13.42 -2.00 -5.94
CA GLU A 131 12.65 -1.38 -4.85
C GLU A 131 12.95 0.12 -4.83
N TRP A 132 11.93 0.93 -4.55
CA TRP A 132 12.08 2.38 -4.52
C TRP A 132 11.20 3.03 -3.47
N LEU A 133 11.70 4.13 -2.93
CA LEU A 133 10.95 5.03 -2.09
C LEU A 133 11.22 6.47 -2.49
N TYR A 134 10.14 7.16 -2.82
CA TYR A 134 10.12 8.57 -3.18
C TYR A 134 9.14 9.33 -2.28
N TYR A 135 9.36 10.63 -2.15
CA TYR A 135 8.43 11.52 -1.49
C TYR A 135 8.44 12.92 -2.09
N VAL A 136 7.34 13.65 -1.92
CA VAL A 136 7.19 15.05 -2.38
C VAL A 136 7.12 15.95 -1.14
N PRO A 137 8.25 16.55 -0.70
CA PRO A 137 8.26 17.44 0.46
C PRO A 137 7.58 18.79 0.23
N LYS A 138 7.61 19.28 -1.02
CA LYS A 138 7.03 20.59 -1.41
C LYS A 138 6.41 20.51 -2.80
N SER A 139 7.24 20.34 -3.83
CA SER A 139 6.80 20.36 -5.23
C SER A 139 7.54 19.38 -6.13
N ARG A 140 8.77 18.99 -5.76
CA ARG A 140 9.60 18.07 -6.54
C ARG A 140 9.69 16.71 -5.85
N GLU A 141 9.42 15.65 -6.60
CA GLU A 141 9.67 14.29 -6.16
C GLU A 141 11.15 14.10 -5.85
N THR A 142 11.43 13.62 -4.64
CA THR A 142 12.77 13.40 -4.11
C THR A 142 12.92 11.93 -3.77
N ARG A 143 14.01 11.33 -4.23
CA ARG A 143 14.35 9.95 -3.90
C ARG A 143 14.83 9.86 -2.45
N LEU A 144 14.27 8.92 -1.69
CA LEU A 144 14.81 8.51 -0.41
C LEU A 144 15.77 7.33 -0.59
N PHE A 145 15.36 6.31 -1.34
CA PHE A 145 16.27 5.28 -1.81
C PHE A 145 15.77 4.62 -3.10
N GLU A 146 16.69 3.98 -3.81
CA GLU A 146 16.42 3.00 -4.85
C GLU A 146 17.34 1.80 -4.66
N ARG A 147 16.83 0.63 -5.04
CA ARG A 147 17.54 -0.64 -5.07
C ARG A 147 17.31 -1.29 -6.42
N ASN A 148 18.39 -1.78 -7.02
CA ASN A 148 18.36 -2.66 -8.18
C ASN A 148 19.22 -3.89 -7.85
N LYS A 149 18.56 -5.00 -7.50
CA LYS A 149 19.17 -6.18 -6.88
C LYS A 149 20.05 -5.82 -5.68
N ASP A 150 21.36 -5.98 -5.81
CA ASP A 150 22.35 -5.71 -4.75
C ASP A 150 22.90 -4.27 -4.79
N LYS A 151 22.47 -3.45 -5.76
CA LYS A 151 22.92 -2.06 -5.89
C LYS A 151 21.92 -1.12 -5.22
N PHE A 152 22.41 -0.31 -4.27
CA PHE A 152 21.60 0.63 -3.50
C PHE A 152 22.04 2.06 -3.78
N ASN A 153 21.06 2.94 -3.96
CA ASN A 153 21.26 4.37 -4.06
C ASN A 153 20.42 5.07 -2.99
N ILE A 154 21.06 5.39 -1.86
CA ILE A 154 20.39 5.90 -0.66
C ILE A 154 20.67 7.39 -0.54
N SER A 155 19.62 8.18 -0.36
CA SER A 155 19.74 9.61 -0.07
C SER A 155 20.21 9.82 1.37
N ARG A 156 21.02 10.86 1.59
CA ARG A 156 21.44 11.30 2.93
C ARG A 156 20.26 11.59 3.86
N THR A 157 19.11 11.98 3.29
CA THR A 157 17.88 12.24 4.05
C THR A 157 17.28 10.97 4.67
N TYR A 158 17.50 9.80 4.08
CA TYR A 158 16.94 8.54 4.56
C TYR A 158 17.72 7.93 5.74
N LYS A 159 19.00 8.33 5.94
CA LYS A 159 19.84 7.93 7.10
C LYS A 159 19.92 6.41 7.35
N ALA A 160 20.19 5.63 6.30
CA ALA A 160 20.25 4.16 6.36
C ALA A 160 21.66 3.59 6.12
N ASP A 161 22.71 4.28 6.60
CA ASP A 161 24.10 3.92 6.32
C ASP A 161 24.47 2.52 6.83
N GLY A 162 24.99 1.68 5.92
CA GLY A 162 25.46 0.33 6.24
C GLY A 162 24.36 -0.74 6.30
N ILE A 163 23.08 -0.35 6.30
CA ILE A 163 21.95 -1.28 6.32
C ILE A 163 21.87 -2.11 5.02
N GLN A 164 22.32 -1.55 3.90
CA GLN A 164 22.33 -2.25 2.61
C GLN A 164 23.12 -3.57 2.64
N GLN A 165 24.19 -3.64 3.44
CA GLN A 165 25.04 -4.83 3.56
C GLN A 165 24.35 -5.97 4.34
N LYS A 166 23.35 -5.62 5.15
CA LYS A 166 22.55 -6.54 5.96
C LYS A 166 21.24 -6.94 5.27
N THR A 167 20.96 -6.35 4.11
CA THR A 167 19.70 -6.53 3.40
C THR A 167 19.78 -7.76 2.50
N ARG A 168 18.98 -8.78 2.82
CA ARG A 168 18.91 -10.02 2.04
C ARG A 168 18.27 -9.78 0.68
N LYS A 169 18.58 -10.63 -0.31
CA LYS A 169 17.97 -10.57 -1.65
C LYS A 169 16.45 -10.74 -1.62
N ASN A 170 15.89 -11.43 -0.62
CA ASN A 170 14.46 -11.72 -0.50
C ASN A 170 13.74 -10.88 0.57
N ALA A 171 14.40 -9.86 1.13
CA ALA A 171 13.82 -8.94 2.11
C ALA A 171 13.76 -7.52 1.53
N LEU A 172 12.69 -6.79 1.81
CA LEU A 172 12.56 -5.38 1.41
C LEU A 172 13.50 -4.51 2.24
N PHE A 173 14.21 -3.61 1.59
CA PHE A 173 15.09 -2.63 2.22
C PHE A 173 14.32 -1.73 3.17
N LEU A 174 13.07 -1.37 2.85
CA LEU A 174 12.19 -0.64 3.77
C LEU A 174 11.98 -1.40 5.09
N SER A 175 11.70 -2.70 4.99
CA SER A 175 11.44 -3.58 6.14
C SER A 175 12.68 -3.78 7.01
N VAL A 176 13.85 -3.92 6.38
CA VAL A 176 15.15 -4.00 7.09
C VAL A 176 15.50 -2.66 7.71
N SER A 177 15.26 -1.55 7.02
CA SER A 177 15.52 -0.19 7.54
C SER A 177 14.72 0.10 8.80
N ALA A 178 13.45 -0.31 8.85
CA ALA A 178 12.63 -0.20 10.07
C ALA A 178 13.18 -1.08 11.21
N GLN A 179 13.67 -2.29 10.92
CA GLN A 179 14.30 -3.16 11.93
C GLN A 179 15.56 -2.54 12.55
N PHE A 180 16.24 -1.64 11.84
CA PHE A 180 17.41 -0.91 12.30
C PHE A 180 17.07 0.55 12.69
N ASN A 181 15.82 0.83 13.06
CA ASN A 181 15.35 2.09 13.61
C ASN A 181 15.53 3.31 12.68
N VAL A 182 15.39 3.11 11.36
CA VAL A 182 15.27 4.23 10.42
C VAL A 182 13.88 4.84 10.58
N GLU A 183 13.81 6.00 11.23
CA GLU A 183 12.58 6.70 11.61
C GLU A 183 11.55 6.83 10.47
N ILE A 184 12.00 7.17 9.25
CA ILE A 184 11.08 7.29 8.09
C ILE A 184 10.47 5.92 7.75
N ALA A 185 11.24 4.83 7.84
CA ALA A 185 10.77 3.50 7.55
C ALA A 185 9.75 3.03 8.61
N GLU A 186 10.04 3.25 9.89
CA GLU A 186 9.13 2.95 11.01
C GLU A 186 7.80 3.67 10.85
N ASN A 187 7.85 4.98 10.62
CA ASN A 187 6.64 5.80 10.42
C ASN A 187 5.81 5.30 9.23
N ILE A 188 6.44 4.91 8.11
CA ILE A 188 5.72 4.37 6.95
C ILE A 188 5.03 3.04 7.33
N LEU A 189 5.73 2.12 7.98
CA LEU A 189 5.18 0.80 8.32
C LEU A 189 4.07 0.90 9.37
N GLU A 190 4.21 1.77 10.37
CA GLU A 190 3.23 1.94 11.45
C GLU A 190 2.04 2.80 11.02
N ARG A 191 2.30 4.01 10.53
CA ARG A 191 1.26 5.06 10.36
C ARG A 191 0.63 5.10 8.97
N SER A 192 1.21 4.40 8.00
CA SER A 192 0.63 4.29 6.65
C SER A 192 0.16 2.87 6.37
N ILE A 193 1.05 1.89 6.47
CA ILE A 193 0.75 0.50 6.15
C ILE A 193 -0.02 -0.19 7.28
N GLY A 194 0.33 0.11 8.54
CA GLY A 194 -0.38 -0.39 9.72
C GLY A 194 -1.85 0.02 9.75
N CYS A 195 -2.20 1.18 9.18
CA CYS A 195 -3.58 1.67 9.09
C CYS A 195 -4.40 1.04 7.96
N ILE A 196 -3.83 0.15 7.13
CA ILE A 196 -4.59 -0.59 6.13
C ILE A 196 -5.16 -1.84 6.78
N TYR A 197 -6.48 -1.87 6.96
CA TYR A 197 -7.21 -3.03 7.45
C TYR A 197 -7.98 -3.68 6.30
N LEU A 198 -7.71 -4.95 6.04
CA LEU A 198 -8.37 -5.73 4.99
C LEU A 198 -9.37 -6.65 5.64
N VAL A 199 -10.66 -6.34 5.57
CA VAL A 199 -11.74 -7.13 6.18
C VAL A 199 -12.37 -8.09 5.17
N SER A 200 -12.50 -9.35 5.57
CA SER A 200 -13.11 -10.44 4.79
C SER A 200 -14.29 -11.03 5.55
N GLY A 201 -15.49 -10.97 4.94
CA GLY A 201 -16.68 -11.60 5.51
C GLY A 201 -16.65 -13.14 5.52
N LEU A 202 -15.60 -13.77 4.98
CA LEU A 202 -15.43 -15.23 4.94
C LEU A 202 -14.49 -15.77 6.03
N ASN A 203 -13.73 -14.90 6.70
CA ASN A 203 -12.79 -15.30 7.74
C ASN A 203 -12.75 -14.23 8.84
N ASP A 204 -13.50 -14.42 9.92
CA ASP A 204 -13.71 -13.44 10.98
C ASP A 204 -12.61 -13.43 12.07
N ILE A 205 -11.76 -14.46 12.09
CA ILE A 205 -10.76 -14.68 13.15
C ILE A 205 -9.77 -13.51 13.27
N GLU A 206 -9.31 -12.94 12.16
CA GLU A 206 -8.34 -11.84 12.16
C GLU A 206 -8.94 -10.48 12.54
N TYR A 207 -10.27 -10.34 12.49
CA TYR A 207 -10.96 -9.05 12.71
C TYR A 207 -11.49 -8.88 14.10
N ARG A 208 -11.39 -9.89 14.96
CA ARG A 208 -11.87 -9.83 16.34
C ARG A 208 -11.33 -8.60 17.07
N LEU A 209 -10.04 -8.30 16.93
CA LEU A 209 -9.43 -7.13 17.57
C LEU A 209 -9.92 -5.81 16.99
N TYR A 210 -10.01 -5.68 15.66
CA TYR A 210 -10.55 -4.49 15.00
C TYR A 210 -12.02 -4.24 15.40
N THR A 211 -12.85 -5.29 15.42
CA THR A 211 -14.23 -5.20 15.86
C THR A 211 -14.32 -4.80 17.34
N ILE A 212 -13.45 -5.33 18.20
CA ILE A 212 -13.36 -4.92 19.61
C ILE A 212 -12.96 -3.45 19.72
N ASP A 213 -11.95 -3.00 18.99
CA ASP A 213 -11.50 -1.59 19.01
C ASP A 213 -12.63 -0.65 18.58
N CYS A 214 -13.37 -0.98 17.51
CA CYS A 214 -14.55 -0.23 17.08
C CYS A 214 -15.69 -0.23 18.11
N LEU A 215 -15.80 -1.28 18.94
CA LEU A 215 -16.82 -1.38 19.99
C LEU A 215 -16.42 -0.62 21.27
N VAL A 216 -15.12 -0.54 21.56
CA VAL A 216 -14.58 0.14 22.75
C VAL A 216 -14.43 1.64 22.50
N ASP A 217 -14.14 2.06 21.27
CA ASP A 217 -14.06 3.47 20.89
C ASP A 217 -15.44 4.10 20.73
N THR A 218 -15.99 4.61 21.85
CA THR A 218 -17.30 5.28 21.90
C THR A 218 -17.40 6.54 21.05
N ALA A 219 -16.28 7.11 20.58
CA ALA A 219 -16.27 8.27 19.69
C ALA A 219 -16.70 7.94 18.25
N PHE A 220 -16.53 6.68 17.81
CA PHE A 220 -16.90 6.23 16.46
C PHE A 220 -18.43 6.14 16.26
N PHE A 221 -19.17 5.78 17.33
CA PHE A 221 -20.63 5.66 17.29
C PHE A 221 -21.37 7.00 17.44
N MET A 222 -20.81 7.98 18.18
CA MET A 222 -21.53 9.25 18.44
C MET A 222 -21.53 10.22 17.26
N THR A 223 -20.59 10.12 16.31
CA THR A 223 -20.53 11.02 15.14
C THR A 223 -21.41 10.59 13.97
N SER A 224 -21.89 9.35 13.95
CA SER A 224 -22.75 8.81 12.89
C SER A 224 -24.25 8.89 13.18
N TRP A 225 -24.65 9.26 14.41
CA TRP A 225 -26.06 9.30 14.85
C TRP A 225 -26.65 10.70 15.11
N HIS A 226 -25.86 11.77 14.98
CA HIS A 226 -26.34 13.14 15.25
C HIS A 226 -26.67 13.99 14.01
N SER A 227 -26.71 13.41 12.80
CA SER A 227 -27.19 14.11 11.60
C SER A 227 -28.59 13.69 11.13
N SER A 228 -29.31 12.88 11.89
CA SER A 228 -30.65 12.40 11.53
C SER A 228 -31.73 12.69 12.58
N ASN A 229 -31.67 13.84 13.26
CA ASN A 229 -32.83 14.42 13.96
C ASN A 229 -32.59 15.89 14.32
N SER A 230 -32.96 16.78 13.41
CA SER A 230 -33.44 18.13 13.72
C SER A 230 -34.14 18.71 12.48
N GLY A 231 -35.36 18.24 12.26
CA GLY A 231 -36.42 19.05 11.69
C GLY A 231 -37.14 19.80 12.80
#